data_AF-A0A934IE82-F1
#
_entry.id   AF-A0A934IE82-F1
#
_cell.length_a   1.000
_cell.length_b   1.000
_cell.length_c   1.000
_cell.angle_alpha   90.00
_cell.angle_beta   90.00
_cell.angle_gamma   90.00
#
_symmetry.space_group_name_H-M   'P 1'
#
loop_
_entity.id
_entity.type
_entity.pdbx_description
1 polymer ?
#
loop_
_entity_poly.entity_id
_entity_poly.type
_entity_poly.pdbx_seq_one_letter_code
_entity_poly.pdbx_strand_id
1 'polypeptide(L)'
;MSHATGLKFTPFLLLAALAPAQASQPIHESLVERGVLVDAMIGQQTPIVGSSDFLDMYVHAAEQFRLEATRRSDAAYVGEMSRRKLHVWEDRWDAGDWDDPANRGELVDWWTYCFKLYDHVGLTGPR
;
A
#
# COMPACT_ATOMS: atom_id res chain seq x y z
N MET A 1 26.88 7.60 -49.66
CA MET A 1 25.66 6.76 -49.70
C MET A 1 25.80 5.74 -48.58
N SER A 2 25.55 6.09 -47.32
CA SER A 2 24.24 6.08 -46.63
C SER A 2 23.42 4.83 -46.94
N HIS A 3 23.47 3.81 -46.08
CA HIS A 3 22.43 3.58 -45.06
C HIS A 3 22.86 2.45 -44.11
N ALA A 4 23.00 2.81 -42.84
CA ALA A 4 22.98 1.88 -41.72
C ALA A 4 21.52 1.50 -41.44
N THR A 5 21.25 0.22 -41.19
CA THR A 5 19.96 -0.23 -40.64
C THR A 5 20.25 -0.97 -39.34
N GLY A 6 20.42 -0.17 -38.27
CA GLY A 6 20.43 -0.68 -36.91
C GLY A 6 19.03 -1.13 -36.54
N LEU A 7 18.89 -2.44 -36.31
CA LEU A 7 17.71 -3.04 -35.70
C LEU A 7 17.62 -2.49 -34.26
N LYS A 8 16.74 -1.51 -34.05
CA LYS A 8 16.48 -0.95 -32.73
C LYS A 8 15.77 -2.00 -31.89
N PHE A 9 16.52 -2.65 -30.99
CA PHE A 9 15.97 -3.41 -29.88
C PHE A 9 15.24 -2.42 -28.95
N THR A 10 13.91 -2.41 -29.03
CA THR A 10 13.06 -1.76 -28.03
C THR A 10 12.83 -2.78 -26.92
N PRO A 11 13.37 -2.62 -25.70
CA PRO A 11 12.86 -3.38 -24.58
C PRO A 11 11.50 -2.77 -24.22
N PHE A 12 10.43 -3.39 -24.70
CA PHE A 12 9.11 -3.25 -24.10
C PHE A 12 9.22 -3.95 -22.74
N LEU A 13 9.69 -3.22 -21.72
CA LEU A 13 9.56 -3.61 -20.33
C LEU A 13 8.05 -3.67 -20.07
N LEU A 14 7.53 -4.89 -20.19
CA LEU A 14 6.17 -5.23 -19.81
C LEU A 14 5.97 -4.71 -18.38
N LEU A 15 5.17 -3.67 -18.22
CA LEU A 15 4.69 -3.21 -16.93
C LEU A 15 3.95 -4.41 -16.33
N ALA A 16 4.64 -5.14 -15.45
CA ALA A 16 3.97 -6.12 -14.62
C ALA A 16 3.03 -5.30 -13.73
N ALA A 17 1.74 -5.31 -14.04
CA ALA A 17 0.70 -4.92 -13.12
C ALA A 17 0.83 -5.85 -11.90
N LEU A 18 1.61 -5.41 -10.91
CA LEU A 18 1.82 -6.10 -9.65
C LEU A 18 0.58 -5.86 -8.77
N ALA A 19 -0.55 -6.43 -9.20
CA ALA A 19 -1.57 -6.90 -8.27
C ALA A 19 -0.88 -7.84 -7.24
N PRO A 20 -1.37 -7.90 -6.00
CA PRO A 20 -0.49 -8.00 -4.85
C PRO A 20 0.36 -9.28 -4.88
N ALA A 21 1.69 -9.08 -4.92
CA ALA A 21 2.69 -10.13 -4.85
C ALA A 21 2.62 -10.83 -3.48
N GLN A 22 1.80 -11.87 -3.37
CA GLN A 22 1.38 -12.41 -2.06
C GLN A 22 1.90 -13.79 -1.69
N ALA A 23 2.68 -14.46 -2.53
CA ALA A 23 3.10 -15.82 -2.20
C ALA A 23 4.32 -15.91 -1.25
N SER A 24 5.02 -14.81 -0.96
CA SER A 24 6.29 -14.88 -0.21
C SER A 24 6.60 -13.73 0.77
N GLN A 25 5.81 -12.65 0.82
CA GLN A 25 6.09 -11.54 1.74
C GLN A 25 5.82 -11.97 3.21
N PRO A 26 6.73 -11.69 4.16
CA PRO A 26 6.49 -11.95 5.57
C PRO A 26 5.24 -11.22 6.09
N ILE A 27 4.47 -11.87 6.97
CA ILE A 27 3.21 -11.30 7.49
C ILE A 27 3.44 -9.93 8.15
N HIS A 28 4.52 -9.75 8.93
CA HIS A 28 4.81 -8.46 9.57
C HIS A 28 5.03 -7.33 8.54
N GLU A 29 5.66 -7.63 7.40
CA GLU A 29 5.84 -6.65 6.33
C GLU A 29 4.52 -6.33 5.62
N SER A 30 3.67 -7.35 5.40
CA SER A 30 2.32 -7.15 4.87
C SER A 30 1.48 -6.27 5.78
N LEU A 31 1.59 -6.44 7.10
CA LEU A 31 0.91 -5.58 8.07
C LEU A 31 1.41 -4.13 7.98
N VAL A 32 2.72 -3.90 7.90
CA VAL A 32 3.28 -2.56 7.67
C VAL A 32 2.73 -1.95 6.37
N GLU A 33 2.77 -2.69 5.28
CA GLU A 33 2.30 -2.21 3.97
C GLU A 33 0.82 -1.80 3.99
N ARG A 34 -0.05 -2.51 4.73
CA ARG A 34 -1.46 -2.12 4.88
C ARG A 34 -1.63 -0.87 5.74
N GLY A 35 -0.90 -0.79 6.86
CA GLY A 35 -0.93 0.40 7.71
C GLY A 35 -0.44 1.65 6.98
N VAL A 36 0.48 1.51 6.03
CA VAL A 36 0.94 2.63 5.18
C VAL A 36 -0.05 2.95 4.06
N LEU A 37 -0.67 1.95 3.43
CA LEU A 37 -1.68 2.18 2.40
C LEU A 37 -2.86 3.00 2.96
N VAL A 38 -3.33 2.65 4.16
CA VAL A 38 -4.39 3.41 4.83
C VAL A 38 -3.99 4.88 5.00
N ASP A 39 -2.79 5.15 5.52
CA ASP A 39 -2.28 6.52 5.67
C ASP A 39 -2.19 7.25 4.32
N ALA A 40 -1.71 6.57 3.27
CA ALA A 40 -1.61 7.16 1.93
C ALA A 40 -2.99 7.56 1.38
N MET A 41 -4.03 6.75 1.62
CA MET A 41 -5.40 7.09 1.19
C MET A 41 -6.04 8.22 1.99
N ILE A 42 -5.75 8.32 3.29
CA ILE A 42 -6.22 9.43 4.13
C ILE A 42 -5.50 10.72 3.74
N GLY A 43 -4.27 10.60 3.25
CA GLY A 43 -3.41 11.70 2.84
C GLY A 43 -2.59 12.26 4.01
N GLN A 44 -1.72 13.22 3.71
CA GLN A 44 -0.82 13.80 4.72
C GLN A 44 -1.52 14.71 5.75
N GLN A 45 -2.81 15.00 5.54
CA GLN A 45 -3.59 15.72 6.53
C GLN A 45 -3.99 14.76 7.64
N THR A 46 -3.48 14.97 8.84
CA THR A 46 -3.93 14.23 10.02
C THR A 46 -5.43 14.46 10.18
N PRO A 47 -6.29 13.43 10.06
CA PRO A 47 -7.72 13.60 10.27
C PRO A 47 -7.96 14.05 11.72
N ILE A 48 -8.89 14.98 11.90
CA ILE A 48 -9.33 15.41 13.22
C ILE A 48 -10.16 14.26 13.80
N VAL A 49 -9.72 13.67 14.91
CA VAL A 49 -10.46 12.59 15.59
C VAL A 49 -11.88 13.05 15.91
N GLY A 50 -12.87 12.21 15.61
CA GLY A 50 -14.30 12.51 15.81
C GLY A 50 -14.93 13.39 14.72
N SER A 51 -14.17 13.76 13.68
CA SER A 51 -14.73 14.45 12.50
C SER A 51 -15.48 13.49 11.57
N SER A 52 -15.16 12.20 11.61
CA SER A 52 -15.81 11.14 10.83
C SER A 52 -15.53 9.76 11.43
N ASP A 53 -16.59 9.08 11.90
CA ASP A 53 -16.51 7.69 12.39
C ASP A 53 -15.84 6.75 11.36
N PHE A 54 -16.04 7.05 10.08
CA PHE A 54 -15.46 6.28 8.98
C PHE A 54 -13.94 6.47 8.87
N LEU A 55 -13.45 7.71 9.00
CA LEU A 55 -12.01 7.98 9.00
C LEU A 55 -11.37 7.43 10.28
N ASP A 56 -12.02 7.60 11.44
CA ASP A 56 -11.54 7.10 12.72
C ASP A 56 -11.37 5.57 12.71
N MET A 57 -12.30 4.85 12.08
CA MET A 57 -12.19 3.40 11.86
C MET A 57 -10.94 3.03 11.06
N TYR A 58 -10.57 3.81 10.04
CA TYR A 58 -9.37 3.54 9.24
C TYR A 58 -8.07 3.88 9.95
N VAL A 59 -8.02 5.03 10.62
CA VAL A 59 -6.89 5.38 11.48
C VAL A 59 -6.65 4.28 12.51
N HIS A 60 -7.71 3.79 13.14
CA HIS A 60 -7.62 2.67 14.08
C HIS A 60 -7.10 1.39 13.43
N ALA A 61 -7.60 1.02 12.24
CA ALA A 61 -7.12 -0.17 11.55
C ALA A 61 -5.63 -0.08 11.20
N ALA A 62 -5.16 1.09 10.74
CA ALA A 62 -3.75 1.35 10.46
C ALA A 62 -2.87 1.19 11.71
N GLU A 63 -3.34 1.70 12.85
CA GLU A 63 -2.67 1.55 14.14
C GLU A 63 -2.57 0.07 14.54
N GLN A 64 -3.67 -0.68 14.45
CA GLN A 64 -3.68 -2.10 14.79
C GLN A 64 -2.71 -2.92 13.91
N PHE A 65 -2.62 -2.61 12.62
CA PHE A 65 -1.63 -3.24 11.74
C PHE A 65 -0.19 -2.97 12.20
N ARG A 66 0.14 -1.74 12.61
CA ARG A 66 1.49 -1.38 13.08
C ARG A 66 1.83 -2.04 14.41
N LEU A 67 0.88 -2.09 15.33
CA LEU A 67 1.04 -2.75 16.62
C LEU A 67 1.32 -4.25 16.41
N GLU A 68 0.54 -4.90 15.56
CA GLU A 68 0.73 -6.32 15.28
C GLU A 68 2.01 -6.61 14.48
N ALA A 69 2.39 -5.73 13.55
CA ALA A 69 3.68 -5.82 12.87
C ALA A 69 4.84 -5.71 13.86
N THR A 70 4.76 -4.75 14.78
CA THR A 70 5.76 -4.52 15.84
C THR A 70 5.88 -5.74 16.74
N ARG A 71 4.75 -6.34 17.14
CA ARG A 71 4.73 -7.57 17.96
C ARG A 71 5.43 -8.75 17.28
N ARG A 72 5.37 -8.83 15.95
CA ARG A 72 5.94 -9.92 15.13
C ARG A 72 7.35 -9.64 14.60
N SER A 73 7.87 -8.43 14.81
CA SER A 73 9.21 -8.00 14.38
C SER A 73 9.81 -7.09 15.46
N ASP A 74 9.97 -5.79 15.17
CA ASP A 74 10.32 -4.74 16.12
C ASP A 74 9.95 -3.35 15.57
N ALA A 75 10.01 -2.33 16.43
CA ALA A 75 9.62 -0.97 16.07
C ALA A 75 10.58 -0.30 15.07
N ALA A 76 11.87 -0.66 15.06
CA ALA A 76 12.84 -0.09 14.14
C ALA A 76 12.59 -0.60 12.71
N TYR A 77 12.33 -1.91 12.57
CA TYR A 77 11.92 -2.53 11.32
C TYR A 77 10.61 -1.91 10.80
N VAL A 78 9.58 -1.81 11.65
CA VAL A 78 8.30 -1.20 11.26
C VAL A 78 8.50 0.24 10.78
N GLY A 79 9.33 1.03 11.47
CA GLY A 79 9.64 2.40 11.08
C GLY A 79 10.38 2.50 9.74
N GLU A 80 11.37 1.64 9.51
CA GLU A 80 12.10 1.59 8.24
C GLU A 80 11.20 1.19 7.08
N MET A 81 10.48 0.08 7.23
CA MET A 81 9.60 -0.42 6.19
C MET A 81 8.43 0.50 5.93
N SER A 82 7.91 1.21 6.94
CA SER A 82 6.85 2.20 6.73
C SER A 82 7.29 3.30 5.77
N ARG A 83 8.48 3.86 5.97
CA ARG A 83 9.05 4.89 5.07
C ARG A 83 9.24 4.37 3.66
N ARG A 84 9.77 3.15 3.51
CA ARG A 84 10.03 2.54 2.19
C ARG A 84 8.73 2.26 1.45
N LYS A 85 7.73 1.69 2.12
CA LYS A 85 6.42 1.38 1.52
C LYS A 85 5.63 2.63 1.20
N LEU A 86 5.79 3.72 1.96
CA LEU A 86 5.11 4.99 1.66
C LEU A 86 5.58 5.50 0.30
N HIS A 87 6.88 5.53 0.07
CA HIS A 87 7.44 5.94 -1.22
C HIS A 87 6.93 5.07 -2.38
N VAL A 88 6.84 3.74 -2.18
CA VAL A 88 6.24 2.84 -3.19
C VAL A 88 4.78 3.18 -3.46
N TRP A 89 4.00 3.55 -2.44
CA TRP A 89 2.61 3.92 -2.62
C TRP A 89 2.45 5.27 -3.33
N GLU A 90 3.30 6.24 -3.02
CA GLU A 90 3.37 7.53 -3.73
C GLU A 90 3.69 7.31 -5.21
N ASP A 91 4.73 6.53 -5.53
CA ASP A 91 5.10 6.20 -6.91
C ASP A 91 3.96 5.51 -7.67
N ARG A 92 3.21 4.62 -7.01
CA ARG A 92 2.05 3.93 -7.60
C ARG A 92 0.85 4.85 -7.79
N TRP A 93 0.65 5.78 -6.86
CA TRP A 93 -0.39 6.77 -6.97
C TRP A 93 -0.19 7.63 -8.22
N ASP A 94 1.04 8.11 -8.41
CA ASP A 94 1.44 8.91 -9.55
C ASP A 94 1.39 8.10 -10.85
N ALA A 95 1.94 6.88 -10.86
CA ALA A 95 1.98 6.04 -12.05
C ALA A 95 0.59 5.53 -12.47
N GLY A 96 -0.29 5.29 -11.48
CA GLY A 96 -1.65 4.83 -11.69
C GLY A 96 -2.65 5.94 -11.99
N ASP A 97 -2.24 7.21 -11.90
CA ASP A 97 -3.12 8.39 -11.99
C ASP A 97 -4.36 8.22 -11.09
N TRP A 98 -4.12 7.84 -9.83
CA TRP A 98 -5.18 7.50 -8.88
C TRP A 98 -5.89 8.73 -8.31
N ASP A 99 -5.51 9.94 -8.71
CA ASP A 99 -6.34 11.12 -8.48
C ASP A 99 -7.66 11.03 -9.26
N ASP A 100 -7.67 10.41 -10.45
CA ASP A 100 -8.89 10.07 -11.18
C ASP A 100 -9.53 8.80 -10.59
N PRO A 101 -10.77 8.89 -10.04
CA PRO A 101 -11.49 7.73 -9.53
C PRO A 101 -11.68 6.60 -10.55
N ALA A 102 -11.69 6.90 -11.85
CA ALA A 102 -11.83 5.89 -12.90
C ALA A 102 -10.63 4.92 -12.97
N ASN A 103 -9.46 5.35 -12.46
CA ASN A 103 -8.21 4.57 -12.51
C ASN A 103 -7.96 3.75 -11.23
N ARG A 104 -8.84 3.84 -10.21
CA ARG A 104 -8.64 3.22 -8.89
C ARG A 104 -8.98 1.73 -8.80
N GLY A 105 -9.16 1.04 -9.92
CA GLY A 105 -9.51 -0.39 -9.92
C GLY A 105 -8.51 -1.24 -9.13
N GLU A 106 -7.22 -1.04 -9.38
CA GLU A 106 -6.15 -1.73 -8.65
C GLU A 106 -6.12 -1.33 -7.17
N LEU A 107 -6.33 -0.05 -6.85
CA LEU A 107 -6.39 0.43 -5.46
C LEU A 107 -7.49 -0.29 -4.66
N VAL A 108 -8.64 -0.58 -5.27
CA VAL A 108 -9.73 -1.35 -4.65
C VAL A 108 -9.33 -2.79 -4.33
N ASP A 109 -8.51 -3.43 -5.17
CA ASP A 109 -8.02 -4.79 -4.91
C ASP A 109 -7.08 -4.82 -3.70
N TRP A 110 -6.17 -3.86 -3.61
CA TRP A 110 -5.27 -3.70 -2.46
C TRP A 110 -6.05 -3.40 -1.19
N TRP A 111 -7.05 -2.53 -1.31
CA TRP A 111 -7.95 -2.19 -0.22
C TRP A 111 -8.73 -3.40 0.30
N THR A 112 -9.29 -4.19 -0.61
CA THR A 112 -10.01 -5.43 -0.28
C THR A 112 -9.09 -6.42 0.45
N TYR A 113 -7.82 -6.48 0.04
CA TYR A 113 -6.85 -7.33 0.70
C TYR A 113 -6.50 -6.86 2.13
N CYS A 114 -6.51 -5.54 2.42
CA CYS A 114 -6.36 -5.04 3.80
C CYS A 114 -7.34 -5.72 4.74
N PHE A 115 -8.63 -5.75 4.39
CA PHE A 115 -9.66 -6.34 5.25
C PHE A 115 -9.53 -7.85 5.41
N LYS A 116 -9.16 -8.57 4.35
CA LYS A 116 -8.87 -10.01 4.43
C LYS A 116 -7.73 -10.29 5.39
N LEU A 117 -6.67 -9.47 5.36
CA LEU A 117 -5.55 -9.62 6.28
C LEU A 117 -5.96 -9.23 7.71
N TYR A 118 -6.72 -8.16 7.89
CA TYR A 118 -7.24 -7.69 9.18
C TYR A 118 -8.01 -8.80 9.90
N ASP A 119 -8.93 -9.44 9.19
CA ASP A 119 -9.70 -10.59 9.67
C ASP A 119 -8.79 -11.80 9.94
N HIS A 120 -7.88 -12.13 9.00
CA HIS A 120 -6.95 -13.25 9.15
C HIS A 120 -6.06 -13.16 10.39
N VAL A 121 -5.61 -11.97 10.76
CA VAL A 121 -4.78 -11.76 11.95
C VAL A 121 -5.59 -11.50 13.22
N GLY A 122 -6.93 -11.53 13.13
CA GLY A 122 -7.83 -11.42 14.29
C GLY A 122 -7.82 -10.04 14.95
N LEU A 123 -7.57 -8.98 14.17
CA LEU A 123 -7.65 -7.61 14.69
C LEU A 123 -9.13 -7.26 14.87
N THR A 124 -9.46 -6.67 16.01
CA THR A 124 -10.85 -6.24 16.31
C THR A 124 -10.97 -4.75 16.03
N GLY A 125 -12.06 -4.33 15.36
CA GLY A 125 -12.33 -2.91 15.08
C GLY A 125 -12.50 -2.08 16.36
N PRO A 126 -12.53 -0.74 16.24
CA PRO A 126 -12.74 0.12 17.40
C PRO A 126 -14.10 -0.21 18.02
N ARG A 127 -14.12 -0.31 19.35
CA ARG A 127 -15.35 -0.46 20.15
C ARG A 127 -16.07 0.87 20.29
#